data_AF-A0A0Q7WDP9-F1
#
_entry.id   AF-A0A0Q7WDP9-F1
#
_cell.length_a   1.000
_cell.length_b   1.000
_cell.length_c   1.000
_cell.angle_alpha   90.00
_cell.angle_beta   90.00
_cell.angle_gamma   90.00
#
_symmetry.space_group_name_H-M   'P 1'
#
loop_
_entity.id
_entity.type
_entity.pdbx_description
1 polymer ?
#
loop_
_entity_poly.entity_id
_entity_poly.type
_entity_poly.pdbx_seq_one_letter_code
_entity_poly.pdbx_strand_id
1 'polypeptide(L)' 'MSARLLMLCAVLAGLSGCALKPVQPWEKGELARTDMLMQGDGLETRFNEHIYASKEAASGGSAVGGGGCGCN' A
#
# COMPACT_ATOMS: atom_id res chain seq x y z
N MET A 1 5.31 13.64 37.82
CA MET A 1 6.02 12.41 37.42
C MET A 1 5.32 11.65 36.31
N SER A 2 3.99 11.53 36.33
CA SER A 2 3.18 10.80 35.35
C SER A 2 3.34 11.27 33.89
N ALA A 3 3.36 12.58 33.62
CA ALA A 3 3.48 13.11 32.25
C ALA A 3 4.84 12.80 31.57
N ARG A 4 5.94 12.83 32.34
CA ARG A 4 7.28 12.50 31.83
C ARG A 4 7.40 11.01 31.50
N LEU A 5 6.77 10.16 32.31
CA LEU A 5 6.73 8.72 32.08
C LEU A 5 5.90 8.38 30.83
N LEU A 6 4.76 9.03 30.64
CA LEU A 6 3.93 8.88 29.44
C LEU A 6 4.67 9.31 28.16
N MET A 7 5.37 10.45 28.21
CA MET A 7 6.20 10.91 27.08
C MET A 7 7.32 9.92 26.75
N LEU A 8 8.01 9.38 27.76
CA LEU A 8 9.07 8.39 27.55
C LEU A 8 8.53 7.10 26.89
N CYS A 9 7.37 6.62 27.34
CA CYS A 9 6.71 5.46 26.75
C CYS A 9 6.32 5.71 25.28
N ALA A 10 5.81 6.90 24.96
CA ALA A 10 5.44 7.25 23.58
C ALA A 10 6.66 7.26 22.64
N VAL A 11 7.79 7.78 23.11
CA VAL A 11 9.04 7.79 22.34
C VAL A 11 9.57 6.37 22.10
N LEU A 12 9.56 5.52 23.13
CA LEU A 12 9.98 4.13 23.03
C LEU A 12 9.09 3.31 22.07
N ALA A 13 7.76 3.56 22.08
CA ALA A 13 6.84 2.91 21.16
C ALA A 13 7.11 3.30 19.70
N GLY A 14 7.44 4.57 19.43
CA GLY A 14 7.75 5.06 18.09
C GLY A 14 9.04 4.48 17.47
N LEU A 15 10.00 4.05 18.31
CA LEU A 15 11.28 3.49 17.86
C LEU A 15 11.21 1.99 17.52
N SER A 16 10.09 1.31 17.83
CA SER A 16 9.94 -0.15 17.65
C SER A 16 9.95 -0.61 16.18
N GLY A 17 9.75 0.29 15.23
CA GLY A 17 9.72 -0.04 13.79
C GLY A 17 11.07 -0.37 13.17
N CYS A 18 12.19 -0.04 13.81
CA CYS A 18 13.53 -0.22 13.22
C CYS A 18 14.12 -1.63 13.38
N ALA A 19 13.46 -2.52 14.15
CA ALA A 19 13.96 -3.87 14.45
C ALA A 19 13.24 -4.98 13.66
N LEU A 20 12.56 -4.64 12.56
CA LEU A 20 11.84 -5.61 11.75
C LEU A 20 12.81 -6.55 11.03
N LYS A 21 12.49 -7.85 11.05
CA LYS A 21 13.24 -8.86 10.30
C LYS A 21 13.14 -8.56 8.81
N PRO A 22 14.26 -8.55 8.05
CA PRO A 22 14.22 -8.34 6.61
C PRO A 22 13.44 -9.49 5.95
N VAL A 23 12.55 -9.12 5.01
CA VAL A 23 11.78 -10.06 4.21
C VAL A 23 12.72 -10.80 3.26
N GLN A 24 12.63 -12.12 3.27
CA GLN A 24 13.43 -12.99 2.43
C GLN A 24 12.83 -13.10 1.01
N PRO A 25 13.65 -13.32 -0.04
CA PRO A 25 13.16 -13.34 -1.42
C PRO A 25 12.02 -14.34 -1.69
N TRP A 26 12.01 -15.48 -0.99
CA TRP A 26 11.00 -16.52 -1.15
C TRP A 26 9.68 -16.23 -0.41
N GLU A 27 9.66 -15.27 0.52
CA GLU A 27 8.44 -14.87 1.25
C GLU A 27 7.49 -14.02 0.38
N LYS A 28 7.95 -13.57 -0.80
CA LYS A 28 7.16 -12.80 -1.76
C LYS A 28 5.84 -13.48 -2.14
N GLY A 29 5.85 -14.82 -2.28
CA GLY A 29 4.65 -15.56 -2.65
C GLY A 29 3.50 -15.39 -1.65
N GLU A 30 3.81 -15.29 -0.36
CA GLU A 30 2.79 -15.13 0.69
C GLU A 30 2.48 -13.65 0.96
N LEU A 31 3.49 -12.78 0.91
CA LEU A 31 3.35 -11.36 1.26
C LEU A 31 2.80 -10.49 0.12
N ALA A 32 2.78 -10.98 -1.11
CA ALA A 32 2.32 -10.25 -2.29
C ALA A 32 1.28 -11.06 -3.10
N ARG A 33 0.33 -11.68 -2.40
CA ARG A 33 -0.76 -12.41 -3.05
C ARG A 33 -1.67 -11.44 -3.81
N THR A 34 -2.17 -11.87 -4.96
CA THR A 34 -2.99 -11.05 -5.86
C THR A 34 -4.34 -10.68 -5.27
N ASP A 35 -4.87 -11.48 -4.34
CA ASP A 35 -6.15 -11.24 -3.66
C ASP A 35 -6.05 -10.21 -2.52
N MET A 36 -4.85 -9.80 -2.14
CA MET A 36 -4.60 -8.73 -1.16
C MET A 36 -4.40 -7.36 -1.81
N LEU A 37 -4.46 -7.28 -3.14
CA LEU A 37 -4.33 -6.01 -3.86
C LEU A 37 -5.53 -5.10 -3.53
N MET A 38 -5.22 -3.83 -3.27
CA MET A 38 -6.24 -2.79 -2.99
C MET A 38 -7.13 -2.55 -4.22
N GLN A 39 -6.52 -2.59 -5.40
CA GLN A 39 -7.24 -2.79 -6.64
C GLN A 39 -7.65 -4.26 -6.67
N GLY A 40 -8.95 -4.53 -6.75
CA GLY A 40 -9.47 -5.90 -6.85
C GLY A 40 -9.03 -6.59 -8.15
N ASP A 41 -9.90 -7.42 -8.70
CA ASP A 41 -9.55 -8.11 -9.94
C ASP A 41 -9.19 -7.13 -11.07
N GLY A 42 -8.17 -7.50 -11.85
CA GLY A 42 -7.64 -6.65 -12.92
C GLY A 42 -8.65 -6.42 -14.03
N LEU A 43 -9.48 -7.41 -14.35
CA LEU A 43 -10.52 -7.28 -15.37
C LEU A 43 -11.64 -6.36 -14.88
N GLU A 44 -12.08 -6.53 -13.64
CA GLU A 44 -13.09 -5.66 -13.03
C GLU A 44 -12.62 -4.20 -13.00
N THR A 45 -11.36 -3.97 -12.61
CA THR A 45 -10.76 -2.64 -12.60
C THR A 45 -10.81 -2.00 -14.00
N ARG A 46 -10.40 -2.73 -15.04
CA ARG A 46 -10.40 -2.23 -16.43
C ARG A 46 -11.80 -1.96 -16.95
N PHE A 47 -12.76 -2.79 -16.59
CA PHE A 47 -14.15 -2.62 -16.97
C PHE A 47 -14.75 -1.35 -16.36
N ASN A 48 -14.50 -1.13 -15.06
CA ASN A 48 -14.94 0.08 -14.36
C ASN A 48 -14.27 1.33 -14.95
N GLU A 49 -12.95 1.29 -15.20
CA GLU A 49 -12.24 2.40 -15.86
C GLU A 49 -12.86 2.74 -17.23
N HIS A 50 -13.19 1.73 -18.03
CA HIS A 50 -13.81 1.94 -19.33
C HIS A 50 -15.18 2.62 -19.22
N ILE A 51 -16.00 2.20 -18.26
CA ILE A 51 -17.30 2.84 -17.98
C ILE A 51 -17.11 4.29 -17.56
N TYR A 52 -16.22 4.55 -16.61
CA TYR A 52 -15.97 5.91 -16.10
C TYR A 52 -15.44 6.84 -17.19
N ALA A 53 -14.44 6.41 -17.96
CA ALA A 53 -13.89 7.20 -19.06
C ALA A 53 -14.97 7.53 -20.12
N SER A 54 -15.84 6.56 -20.42
CA SER A 54 -16.92 6.75 -21.39
C SER A 54 -18.00 7.72 -20.89
N LYS A 55 -18.32 7.67 -19.60
CA LYS A 55 -19.36 8.54 -19.00
C LYS A 55 -18.88 9.97 -18.78
N GLU A 56 -17.64 10.14 -18.34
CA GLU A 56 -17.10 11.44 -17.95
C GLU A 56 -16.34 12.15 -19.08
N ALA A 57 -16.30 11.57 -20.29
CA ALA A 57 -15.43 12.00 -21.39
C ALA A 57 -13.98 12.24 -20.94
N ALA A 58 -13.54 11.50 -19.92
CA ALA A 58 -12.23 11.63 -19.32
C ALA A 58 -11.21 10.77 -20.08
N SER A 59 -10.04 11.34 -20.36
CA SER A 59 -8.91 10.64 -20.96
C SER A 59 -7.72 10.67 -19.99
N GLY A 60 -7.01 9.55 -19.82
CA GLY A 60 -5.83 9.46 -18.95
C GLY A 60 -5.86 8.36 -17.87
N GLY A 61 -6.96 7.63 -17.71
CA GLY A 61 -7.08 6.52 -16.73
C GLY A 61 -7.26 6.99 -15.28
N SER A 62 -7.75 6.09 -14.43
CA SER A 62 -8.06 6.38 -13.01
C SER A 62 -6.86 6.22 -12.08
N ALA A 63 -5.75 5.67 -12.60
CA ALA A 63 -4.55 5.41 -11.84
C ALA A 63 -3.79 6.71 -11.57
N VAL A 64 -3.95 7.28 -10.37
CA VAL A 64 -2.91 8.13 -9.80
C VAL A 64 -1.68 7.27 -9.59
N GLY A 65 -0.52 7.68 -10.14
CA GLY A 65 0.71 6.89 -10.14
C GLY A 65 0.95 6.19 -8.80
N GLY A 66 0.68 4.90 -8.77
CA GLY A 66 0.82 4.08 -7.57
C GLY A 66 2.26 4.08 -7.13
N GLY A 67 2.51 4.55 -5.90
CA GLY A 67 3.82 4.59 -5.28
C GLY A 67 4.46 3.20 -5.26
N GLY A 68 5.48 3.04 -6.09
CA GLY A 68 6.42 1.93 -6.07
C GLY A 68 7.69 2.41 -6.75
N CYS A 69 8.86 2.03 -6.24
CA CYS A 69 10.14 2.52 -6.76
C CYS A 69 10.45 2.07 -8.20
N GLY A 70 9.53 1.40 -8.90
CA GLY A 70 9.61 1.20 -10.35
C GLY A 70 10.86 0.49 -10.85
N CYS A 71 11.64 -0.15 -9.98
CA CYS A 71 12.82 -0.90 -10.39
C CYS A 71 12.36 -2.21 -11.05
N ASN A 72 12.25 -2.16 -12.39
CA ASN A 72 12.64 -3.29 -13.24
C ASN A 72 14.14 -3.52 -13.09
#